data_AF-W0AA27-F1
#
_entry.id   AF-W0AA27-F1
#
_cell.length_a   1.000
_cell.length_b   1.000
_cell.length_c   1.000
_cell.angle_alpha   90.00
_cell.angle_beta   90.00
_cell.angle_gamma   90.00
#
_symmetry.space_group_name_H-M   'P 1'
#
loop_
_entity.id
_entity.type
_entity.pdbx_description
1 polymer ?
#
loop_
_entity_poly.entity_id
_entity_poly.type
_entity_poly.pdbx_seq_one_letter_code
_entity_poly.pdbx_strand_id
1 'polypeptide(L)'
;MVDLLHEYWANDDGGEFGPVRERGDQLRQTLIPGARLIFSLRAASWHQAMQLYNERLDYGDYQPAEGVENHFYSAEEAAEQEAYLRVRNCR
;
A
#
# COMPACT_ATOMS: atom_id res chain seq x y z
N MET A 1 -5.76 8.40 15.29
CA MET A 1 -5.34 7.27 14.44
C MET A 1 -4.44 7.84 13.37
N VAL A 2 -3.41 7.10 12.96
CA VAL A 2 -2.46 7.52 11.93
C VAL A 2 -2.79 6.81 10.63
N ASP A 3 -2.56 7.50 9.50
CA ASP A 3 -2.82 6.94 8.18
C ASP A 3 -1.51 6.69 7.45
N LEU A 4 -1.36 5.50 6.86
CA LEU A 4 -0.29 5.22 5.92
C LEU A 4 -0.75 5.51 4.49
N LEU A 5 0.18 5.98 3.65
CA LEU A 5 0.05 6.02 2.20
C LEU A 5 0.24 4.61 1.64
N HIS A 6 -0.73 4.16 0.87
CA HIS A 6 -0.67 2.95 0.08
C HIS A 6 -0.65 3.29 -1.40
N GLU A 7 0.03 2.47 -2.19
CA GLU A 7 0.11 2.62 -3.64
C GLU A 7 -0.24 1.29 -4.31
N TYR A 8 -0.99 1.39 -5.41
CA TYR A 8 -1.21 0.28 -6.33
C TYR A 8 -0.38 0.52 -7.59
N TRP A 9 0.54 -0.41 -7.85
CA TRP A 9 1.40 -0.41 -9.03
C TRP A 9 1.06 -1.62 -9.89
N ALA A 10 0.92 -1.43 -11.20
CA ALA A 10 0.59 -2.54 -12.10
C ALA A 10 1.25 -2.40 -13.47
N ASN A 11 1.44 -3.55 -14.11
CA ASN A 11 1.75 -3.70 -15.54
C ASN A 11 0.73 -4.68 -16.17
N ASP A 12 0.99 -5.15 -17.38
CA ASP A 12 0.08 -6.06 -18.09
C ASP A 12 0.05 -7.48 -17.47
N ASP A 13 1.04 -7.84 -16.66
CA ASP A 13 1.18 -9.18 -16.05
C ASP A 13 0.61 -9.26 -14.62
N GLY A 14 0.39 -8.13 -13.96
CA GLY A 14 -0.16 -8.09 -12.61
C GLY A 14 0.05 -6.77 -11.88
N GLY A 15 -0.26 -6.76 -10.58
CA GLY A 15 -0.06 -5.59 -9.74
C GLY A 15 0.25 -5.90 -8.28
N GLU A 16 0.83 -4.91 -7.61
CA GLU A 16 1.20 -4.91 -6.20
C GLU A 16 0.51 -3.75 -5.50
N PHE A 17 -0.14 -4.05 -4.38
CA PHE A 17 -0.74 -3.06 -3.49
C PHE A 17 -0.15 -3.18 -2.09
N GLY A 18 0.25 -2.05 -1.50
CA GLY A 18 0.77 -2.04 -0.15
C GLY A 18 1.15 -0.66 0.36
N PRO A 19 1.49 -0.54 1.65
CA PRO A 19 1.99 0.70 2.21
C PRO A 19 3.33 1.04 1.56
N VAL A 20 3.56 2.33 1.27
CA VAL A 20 4.84 2.79 0.72
C VAL A 20 5.94 2.55 1.74
N ARG A 21 6.95 1.76 1.36
CA ARG A 21 8.11 1.38 2.18
C ARG A 21 9.34 1.26 1.29
N GLU A 22 10.52 1.56 1.83
CA GLU A 22 11.78 1.50 1.07
C GLU A 22 12.01 0.12 0.43
N ARG A 23 11.86 -0.93 1.23
CA ARG A 23 12.03 -2.31 0.75
C ARG A 23 11.03 -2.65 -0.37
N GLY A 24 9.80 -2.16 -0.28
CA GLY A 24 8.78 -2.37 -1.32
C GLY A 24 9.19 -1.72 -2.65
N ASP A 25 9.61 -0.45 -2.60
CA ASP A 25 10.08 0.27 -3.78
C ASP A 25 11.33 -0.37 -4.42
N GLN A 26 12.26 -0.88 -3.61
CA GLN A 26 13.45 -1.60 -4.09
C GLN A 26 13.07 -2.93 -4.78
N LEU A 27 12.15 -3.70 -4.18
CA LEU A 27 11.74 -5.00 -4.71
C LEU A 27 10.84 -4.87 -5.94
N ARG A 28 9.99 -3.84 -6.02
CA ARG A 28 9.04 -3.66 -7.12
C ARG A 28 9.69 -3.67 -8.50
N GLN A 29 10.87 -3.05 -8.64
CA GLN A 29 11.62 -3.04 -9.91
C GLN A 29 12.03 -4.45 -10.38
N THR A 30 12.23 -5.37 -9.43
CA THR A 30 12.61 -6.76 -9.71
C THR A 30 11.40 -7.66 -9.87
N LEU A 31 10.38 -7.49 -9.02
CA LEU A 31 9.21 -8.38 -8.97
C LEU A 31 8.18 -8.06 -10.05
N ILE A 32 7.99 -6.79 -10.38
CA ILE A 32 7.00 -6.34 -11.37
C ILE A 32 7.66 -5.29 -12.28
N PRO A 33 8.62 -5.71 -13.13
CA PRO A 33 9.33 -4.79 -14.00
C PRO A 33 8.37 -4.04 -14.93
N GLY A 34 8.60 -2.75 -15.09
CA GLY A 34 7.74 -1.88 -15.91
C GLY A 34 6.40 -1.50 -15.26
N ALA A 35 6.14 -1.89 -14.00
CA ALA A 35 4.96 -1.43 -13.28
C ALA A 35 4.91 0.10 -13.20
N ARG A 36 3.72 0.64 -13.44
CA ARG A 36 3.40 2.07 -13.27
C ARG A 36 2.45 2.25 -12.10
N LEU A 37 2.55 3.39 -11.44
CA LEU A 37 1.59 3.77 -10.41
C LEU A 37 0.22 3.97 -11.05
N ILE A 38 -0.79 3.23 -10.56
CA ILE A 38 -2.18 3.35 -11.03
C ILE A 38 -2.95 4.30 -10.12
N PHE A 39 -2.88 4.10 -8.80
CA PHE A 39 -3.46 5.00 -7.81
C PHE A 39 -2.75 4.92 -6.46
N SER A 40 -3.01 5.92 -5.61
CA SER A 40 -2.60 5.93 -4.21
C SER A 40 -3.77 6.32 -3.30
N LEU A 41 -3.71 5.88 -2.05
CA LEU A 41 -4.74 6.15 -1.03
C LEU A 41 -4.13 6.21 0.37
N ARG A 42 -4.87 6.77 1.32
CA ARG A 42 -4.52 6.76 2.74
C ARG A 42 -5.50 5.91 3.53
N ALA A 43 -4.99 5.15 4.49
CA ALA A 43 -5.79 4.29 5.34
C ALA A 43 -5.19 4.17 6.74
N ALA A 44 -6.06 4.05 7.75
CA ALA A 44 -5.68 3.91 9.16
C ALA A 44 -5.40 2.45 9.57
N SER A 45 -5.72 1.49 8.69
CA SER A 45 -5.53 0.06 8.93
C SER A 45 -5.44 -0.73 7.63
N TRP A 46 -4.91 -1.96 7.71
CA TRP A 46 -4.84 -2.86 6.56
C TRP A 46 -6.22 -3.20 6.01
N HIS A 47 -7.20 -3.46 6.88
CA HIS A 47 -8.56 -3.75 6.45
C HIS A 47 -9.17 -2.57 5.67
N GLN A 48 -9.00 -1.34 6.17
CA GLN A 48 -9.47 -0.15 5.46
C GLN A 48 -8.75 0.03 4.12
N ALA A 49 -7.43 -0.21 4.07
CA ALA A 49 -6.67 -0.11 2.83
C ALA A 49 -7.18 -1.11 1.77
N MET A 50 -7.44 -2.35 2.18
CA MET A 50 -7.96 -3.40 1.29
C MET A 50 -9.39 -3.14 0.83
N GLN A 51 -10.25 -2.63 1.71
CA GLN A 51 -11.59 -2.22 1.32
C GLN A 51 -11.55 -1.10 0.26
N LEU A 52 -10.77 -0.05 0.49
CA LEU A 52 -10.61 1.06 -0.47
C LEU A 52 -9.97 0.58 -1.79
N TYR A 53 -9.02 -0.36 -1.72
CA TYR A 53 -8.41 -0.99 -2.90
C TYR A 53 -9.47 -1.73 -3.74
N ASN A 54 -10.31 -2.55 -3.10
CA ASN A 54 -11.37 -3.26 -3.80
C ASN A 54 -12.40 -2.31 -4.42
N GLU A 55 -12.79 -1.25 -3.71
CA GLU A 55 -13.70 -0.21 -4.22
C GLU A 55 -13.13 0.48 -5.47
N ARG A 56 -11.80 0.70 -5.52
CA ARG A 56 -11.14 1.31 -6.70
C ARG A 56 -11.09 0.39 -7.90
N LEU A 57 -11.16 -0.93 -7.70
CA LEU A 57 -11.07 -1.94 -8.76
C LEU A 57 -12.39 -2.67 -9.02
N ASP A 58 -13.48 -2.26 -8.38
CA ASP A 58 -14.81 -2.91 -8.47
C ASP A 58 -14.79 -4.40 -8.09
N TYR A 59 -13.98 -4.77 -7.08
CA TYR A 59 -13.90 -6.15 -6.58
C TYR A 59 -14.95 -6.49 -5.50
N GLY A 60 -15.76 -5.51 -5.08
CA GLY A 60 -16.72 -5.66 -3.99
C GLY A 60 -16.09 -5.63 -2.60
N ASP A 61 -16.84 -6.01 -1.57
CA ASP A 61 -16.36 -5.88 -0.19
C ASP A 61 -15.14 -6.76 0.11
N TYR A 62 -14.19 -6.19 0.85
CA TYR A 62 -13.05 -6.95 1.32
C TYR A 62 -13.47 -7.90 2.45
N GLN A 63 -13.23 -9.20 2.26
CA GLN A 63 -13.51 -10.24 3.24
C GLN A 63 -12.19 -10.88 3.70
N PRO A 64 -11.66 -10.51 4.88
CA PRO A 64 -10.47 -11.14 5.43
C PRO A 64 -10.75 -12.61 5.79
N ALA A 65 -9.72 -13.46 5.76
CA ALA A 65 -9.83 -14.83 6.20
C ALA A 65 -10.20 -14.91 7.69
N GLU A 66 -10.89 -15.99 8.08
CA GLU A 66 -11.32 -16.20 9.46
C GLU A 66 -10.12 -16.19 10.43
N GLY A 67 -10.25 -15.46 11.53
CA GLY A 67 -9.19 -15.31 12.53
C GLY A 67 -8.11 -14.28 12.21
N VAL A 68 -8.16 -13.61 11.05
CA VAL A 68 -7.25 -12.49 10.74
C VAL A 68 -7.78 -11.22 11.37
N GLU A 69 -7.07 -10.72 12.38
CA GLU A 69 -7.38 -9.44 13.03
C GLU A 69 -7.00 -8.24 12.14
N ASN A 70 -7.72 -7.14 12.32
CA ASN A 70 -7.37 -5.91 11.61
C ASN A 70 -6.11 -5.28 12.20
N HIS A 71 -5.08 -5.13 11.37
CA HIS A 71 -3.87 -4.39 11.74
C HIS A 71 -4.09 -2.88 11.60
N PHE A 72 -4.19 -2.19 12.74
CA PHE A 72 -4.17 -0.73 12.80
C PHE A 72 -2.73 -0.22 12.87
N TYR A 73 -2.42 0.79 12.08
CA TYR A 73 -1.05 1.27 11.98
C TYR A 73 -0.62 2.04 13.24
N SER A 74 0.63 1.81 13.64
CA SER A 74 1.24 2.51 14.77
C SER A 74 1.84 3.86 14.34
N ALA A 75 2.03 4.77 15.32
CA ALA A 75 2.71 6.03 15.08
C ALA A 75 4.17 5.84 14.62
N GLU A 76 4.81 4.73 15.03
CA GLU A 76 6.15 4.35 14.59
C GLU A 76 6.16 4.02 13.10
N GLU A 77 5.22 3.18 12.63
CA GLU A 77 5.09 2.86 11.20
C GLU A 77 4.83 4.11 10.34
N ALA A 78 4.03 5.06 10.86
CA ALA A 78 3.79 6.33 10.19
C ALA A 78 5.04 7.21 10.12
N ALA A 79 5.83 7.27 11.21
CA ALA A 79 7.08 8.01 11.25
C ALA A 79 8.14 7.41 10.31
N GLU A 80 8.24 6.08 10.26
CA GLU A 80 9.12 5.37 9.32
C GLU A 80 8.77 5.68 7.87
N GLN A 81 7.48 5.59 7.52
CA GLN A 81 7.02 5.91 6.17
C GLN A 81 7.26 7.38 5.83
N GLU A 82 6.99 8.31 6.76
CA GLU A 82 7.22 9.74 6.54
C GLU A 82 8.71 10.03 6.31
N ALA A 83 9.59 9.44 7.12
CA ALA A 83 11.05 9.56 6.94
C ALA A 83 11.49 9.07 5.56
N TYR A 84 10.96 7.92 5.12
CA TYR A 84 11.25 7.40 3.79
C TYR A 84 10.73 8.30 2.66
N LEU A 85 9.48 8.77 2.76
CA LEU A 85 8.86 9.65 1.75
C LEU A 85 9.65 10.96 1.56
N ARG A 86 10.22 11.53 2.64
CA ARG A 86 11.09 12.71 2.55
C ARG A 86 12.34 12.45 1.70
N VAL A 87 12.90 11.25 1.77
CA VAL A 87 14.06 10.87 0.95
C VAL A 87 13.63 10.55 -0.48
N ARG A 88 12.50 9.83 -0.65
CA ARG A 88 11.95 9.42 -1.95
C ARG A 88 11.61 10.62 -2.83
N ASN A 89 10.97 11.65 -2.28
CA ASN A 89 10.53 12.83 -3.04
C ASN A 89 11.64 13.82 -3.40
N CYS A 90 12.84 13.64 -2.85
CA CYS A 90 14.02 14.45 -3.17
C CYS A 90 14.92 13.80 -4.25
N ARG A 91 14.58 12.59 -4.71
CA ARG A 91 15.24 11.89 -5.81
C ARG A 91 14.51 12.16 -7.12
#